data_AF-A0A1H1NJD1-F1
#
_entry.id   AF-A0A1H1NJD1-F1
#
_cell.length_a   1.000
_cell.length_b   1.000
_cell.length_c   1.000
_cell.angle_alpha   90.00
_cell.angle_beta   90.00
_cell.angle_gamma   90.00
#
_symmetry.space_group_name_H-M   'P 1'
#
loop_
_entity.id
_entity.type
_entity.pdbx_description
1 polymer ?
#
loop_
_entity_poly.entity_id
_entity_poly.type
_entity_poly.pdbx_seq_one_letter_code
_entity_poly.pdbx_strand_id
1 'polypeptide(L)'
;MGKHTRSRQPGDTAQSPAVAPALERGAVGFEPLTSAQDASAGARASHDRREAVGASQRPRRKHRLRNVLSTVFLVVGIALLATAGYLYFHAQSEYSHTRQSNEKLQKVANVQVSEDNGAPKIDFAALEAVNDDIVGWVDVVGTSMSFPVYQGKTNNTYLRTSATGEYSVGGQVFLDCKNTKPGMVDAQSLIYGHHLNDGQMFAPLDDLKKQENFDKVKTVWYVDRNNKAWELEPLLLYIIKSDYDDDLRTFTFASNDEFHAYLGKMLAKAVAKRSDAQQVIGGTSHVLTLVTCNYDFGHGRAVMLCVPKSEAAAATGAQAQDASTSGATSGTTNGS
;
A
#
# COMPACT_ATOMS: atom_id res chain seq x y z
N MET A 1 -68.42 -15.20 -0.24
CA MET A 1 -67.76 -15.37 1.08
C MET A 1 -66.42 -14.67 1.01
N GLY A 2 -66.22 -13.46 1.57
CA GLY A 2 -66.11 -13.16 3.00
C GLY A 2 -64.64 -13.33 3.42
N LYS A 3 -63.87 -12.35 3.89
CA LYS A 3 -64.17 -11.05 4.53
C LYS A 3 -63.04 -10.05 4.24
N HIS A 4 -63.42 -8.77 4.17
CA HIS A 4 -62.53 -7.62 4.31
C HIS A 4 -61.98 -7.52 5.73
N THR A 5 -60.70 -7.15 5.87
CA THR A 5 -60.21 -6.35 7.00
C THR A 5 -59.16 -5.36 6.50
N ARG A 6 -59.35 -4.11 6.95
CA ARG A 6 -58.61 -2.89 6.65
C ARG A 6 -57.94 -2.46 7.95
N SER A 7 -56.65 -2.11 7.94
CA SER A 7 -56.00 -1.29 8.98
C SER A 7 -54.69 -0.75 8.41
N ARG A 8 -54.62 0.51 7.94
CA ARG A 8 -54.25 1.76 8.66
C ARG A 8 -52.88 1.73 9.35
N GLN A 9 -52.00 2.61 8.85
CA GLN A 9 -50.83 3.22 9.49
C GLN A 9 -51.16 3.85 10.85
N PRO A 10 -50.15 3.95 11.72
CA PRO A 10 -49.46 5.23 12.00
C PRO A 10 -47.95 5.08 11.74
N GLY A 11 -47.17 6.08 11.32
CA GLY A 11 -46.99 7.40 11.93
C GLY A 11 -45.51 7.50 12.35
N ASP A 12 -44.84 8.57 11.95
CA ASP A 12 -43.40 8.82 11.98
C ASP A 12 -42.62 8.42 13.24
N THR A 13 -41.41 7.91 13.05
CA THR A 13 -40.26 8.27 13.90
C THR A 13 -38.95 8.05 13.15
N ALA A 14 -38.28 9.15 12.83
CA ALA A 14 -36.90 9.16 12.40
C ALA A 14 -36.00 8.73 13.56
N GLN A 15 -35.10 7.76 13.33
CA GLN A 15 -33.99 7.48 14.23
C GLN A 15 -32.67 7.39 13.45
N SER A 16 -31.86 8.41 13.72
CA SER A 16 -30.48 8.62 13.29
C SER A 16 -29.53 7.61 13.97
N PRO A 17 -28.48 7.10 13.30
CA PRO A 17 -27.47 6.29 13.98
C PRO A 17 -26.56 7.14 14.86
N ALA A 18 -26.19 6.53 15.98
CA ALA A 18 -25.62 7.13 17.18
C ALA A 18 -24.30 7.90 16.95
N VAL A 19 -24.28 9.10 17.52
CA VAL A 19 -23.11 9.95 17.72
C VAL A 19 -22.29 9.40 18.89
N ALA A 20 -20.98 9.23 18.68
CA ALA A 20 -20.02 8.87 19.71
C ALA A 20 -20.02 9.91 20.86
N PRO A 21 -19.95 9.50 22.14
CA PRO A 21 -20.00 10.45 23.23
C PRO A 21 -18.69 11.23 23.35
N ALA A 22 -18.85 12.54 23.53
CA ALA A 22 -17.79 13.49 23.84
C ALA A 22 -17.12 13.14 25.18
N LEU A 23 -15.78 13.10 25.17
CA LEU A 23 -14.97 13.04 26.38
C LEU A 23 -15.04 14.41 27.09
N GLU A 24 -15.80 14.46 28.18
CA GLU A 24 -15.84 15.60 29.10
C GLU A 24 -14.49 15.83 29.77
N ARG A 25 -14.15 17.12 29.88
CA ARG A 25 -13.03 17.64 30.68
C ARG A 25 -13.37 17.46 32.16
N GLY A 26 -12.78 16.47 32.81
CA GLY A 26 -12.74 16.32 34.26
C GLY A 26 -11.36 16.69 34.80
N ALA A 27 -11.23 17.87 35.40
CA ALA A 27 -10.07 18.25 36.18
C ALA A 27 -10.02 17.40 37.46
N VAL A 28 -8.97 16.58 37.62
CA VAL A 28 -8.70 15.91 38.89
C VAL A 28 -7.78 16.82 39.69
N GLY A 29 -8.40 17.61 40.56
CA GLY A 29 -7.73 18.21 41.71
C GLY A 29 -7.40 17.10 42.71
N PHE A 30 -6.16 17.10 43.20
CA PHE A 30 -5.79 16.35 44.39
C PHE A 30 -5.90 17.32 45.58
N GLU A 31 -6.90 17.10 46.43
CA GLU A 31 -7.05 17.82 47.69
C GLU A 31 -5.96 17.42 48.70
N PRO A 32 -5.50 18.37 49.53
CA PRO A 32 -4.55 18.11 50.60
C PRO A 32 -5.29 17.62 51.85
N LEU A 33 -4.72 16.61 52.53
CA LEU A 33 -5.08 16.32 53.91
C LEU A 33 -4.47 17.41 54.82
N THR A 34 -5.33 18.30 55.31
CA THR A 34 -5.21 18.99 56.61
C THR A 34 -5.02 17.92 57.70
N SER A 35 -4.21 18.06 58.74
CA SER A 35 -4.21 19.04 59.84
C SER A 35 -3.04 18.62 60.77
N ALA A 36 -2.29 19.49 61.43
CA ALA A 36 -2.77 20.21 62.60
C ALA A 36 -1.77 21.29 63.07
N GLN A 37 -2.35 22.43 63.42
CA GLN A 37 -2.01 23.29 64.57
C GLN A 37 -0.70 24.10 64.54
N ASP A 38 -0.84 25.33 64.05
CA ASP A 38 -0.16 26.49 64.65
C ASP A 38 -0.87 26.89 65.95
N ALA A 39 -0.09 27.04 67.01
CA ALA A 39 -0.42 27.93 68.13
C ALA A 39 0.88 28.62 68.58
N SER A 40 1.14 29.81 68.05
CA SER A 40 2.15 30.72 68.59
C SER A 40 1.52 31.60 69.67
N ALA A 41 1.91 31.41 70.93
CA ALA A 41 1.85 32.43 71.96
C ALA A 41 3.26 32.95 72.19
N GLY A 42 3.47 34.24 71.98
CA GLY A 42 4.74 34.89 72.27
C GLY A 42 4.93 35.11 73.77
N ALA A 43 6.16 34.97 74.26
CA ALA A 43 6.65 35.72 75.41
C ALA A 43 8.19 35.71 75.48
N ARG A 44 8.69 36.81 76.04
CA ARG A 44 10.05 37.34 76.10
C ARG A 44 11.08 36.55 76.92
N ALA A 45 12.33 36.72 76.49
CA ALA A 45 13.56 37.02 77.25
C ALA A 45 14.14 36.02 78.26
N SER A 46 15.44 35.69 78.11
CA SER A 46 16.56 36.26 78.91
C SER A 46 17.86 35.43 78.77
N HIS A 47 19.02 36.12 78.69
CA HIS A 47 20.40 35.76 79.14
C HIS A 47 21.02 34.40 78.67
N ASP A 48 22.31 34.19 78.39
CA ASP A 48 23.56 34.93 78.57
C ASP A 48 24.64 34.26 77.66
N ARG A 49 25.54 35.07 77.09
CA ARG A 49 26.99 34.87 76.86
C ARG A 49 27.60 33.46 76.64
N ARG A 50 28.27 33.23 75.49
CA ARG A 50 29.75 33.10 75.32
C ARG A 50 30.17 32.57 73.93
N GLU A 51 31.11 33.29 73.33
CA GLU A 51 32.28 32.89 72.52
C GLU A 51 32.16 31.96 71.29
N ALA A 52 32.30 32.60 70.12
CA ALA A 52 33.34 32.42 69.10
C ALA A 52 33.71 31.04 68.49
N VAL A 53 34.07 31.16 67.20
CA VAL A 53 35.02 30.37 66.40
C VAL A 53 34.40 29.42 65.37
N GLY A 54 34.75 29.66 64.10
CA GLY A 54 34.79 28.60 63.09
C GLY A 54 34.14 28.94 61.74
N ALA A 55 34.63 29.97 61.05
CA ALA A 55 34.45 30.04 59.60
C ALA A 55 35.14 28.83 58.95
N SER A 56 34.35 27.92 58.36
CA SER A 56 34.85 26.96 57.37
C SER A 56 33.81 26.81 56.26
N GLN A 57 33.91 27.67 55.25
CA GLN A 57 33.20 27.49 53.99
C GLN A 57 33.78 26.26 53.27
N ARG A 58 33.07 25.13 53.32
CA ARG A 58 33.36 23.97 52.44
C ARG A 58 33.04 24.33 50.97
N PRO A 59 33.83 23.88 49.98
CA PRO A 59 33.87 24.51 48.67
C PRO A 59 32.62 24.18 47.84
N ARG A 60 31.97 25.22 47.30
CA ARG A 60 30.83 25.19 46.35
C ARG A 60 31.19 24.63 44.95
N ARG A 61 32.15 23.69 44.85
CA ARG A 61 32.72 23.22 43.57
C ARG A 61 31.88 22.14 42.87
N LYS A 62 31.15 21.31 43.63
CA LYS A 62 30.37 20.17 43.08
C LYS A 62 29.15 20.59 42.25
N HIS A 63 28.56 21.77 42.53
CA HIS A 63 27.37 22.26 41.83
C HIS A 63 27.68 22.91 40.47
N ARG A 64 28.88 23.50 40.29
CA ARG A 64 29.27 24.11 39.01
C ARG A 64 29.57 23.06 37.94
N LEU A 65 30.25 21.97 38.31
CA LEU A 65 30.51 20.85 37.40
C LEU A 65 29.24 20.13 36.95
N ARG A 66 28.27 19.93 37.86
CA ARG A 66 26.96 19.32 37.52
C ARG A 66 26.15 20.20 36.56
N ASN A 67 26.18 21.52 36.74
CA ASN A 67 25.49 22.45 35.85
C ASN A 67 26.14 22.51 34.46
N VAL A 68 27.48 22.54 34.40
CA VAL A 68 28.21 22.48 33.11
C VAL A 68 27.92 21.16 32.40
N LEU A 69 27.93 20.04 33.13
CA LEU A 69 27.60 18.73 32.56
C LEU A 69 26.15 18.67 32.07
N SER A 70 25.20 19.23 32.82
CA SER A 70 23.80 19.34 32.41
C SER A 70 23.62 20.20 31.15
N THR A 71 24.35 21.32 31.05
CA THR A 71 24.33 22.17 29.85
C THR A 71 24.95 21.47 28.65
N VAL A 72 26.05 20.73 28.84
CA VAL A 72 26.67 19.92 27.77
C VAL A 72 25.69 18.85 27.28
N PHE A 73 25.03 18.10 28.18
CA PHE A 73 24.01 17.13 27.78
C PHE A 73 22.82 17.76 27.06
N LEU A 74 22.38 18.95 27.49
CA LEU A 74 21.31 19.68 26.81
C LEU A 74 21.72 20.09 25.39
N VAL A 75 22.93 20.64 25.21
CA VAL A 75 23.45 21.03 23.90
C VAL A 75 23.60 19.81 22.99
N VAL A 76 24.14 18.70 23.51
CA VAL A 76 24.23 17.43 22.77
C VAL A 76 22.84 16.93 22.39
N GLY A 77 21.87 16.97 23.30
CA GLY A 77 20.48 16.59 23.03
C GLY A 77 19.85 17.44 21.92
N ILE A 78 20.02 18.76 21.95
CA ILE A 78 19.54 19.66 20.90
C ILE A 78 20.22 19.36 19.56
N ALA A 79 21.53 19.12 19.55
CA ALA A 79 22.26 18.77 18.33
C ALA A 79 21.78 17.44 17.73
N LEU A 80 21.51 16.43 18.56
CA LEU A 80 20.94 15.15 18.12
C LEU A 80 19.53 15.33 17.55
N LEU A 81 18.67 16.12 18.20
CA LEU A 81 17.32 16.42 17.71
C LEU A 81 17.35 17.20 16.39
N ALA A 82 18.25 18.18 16.25
CA ALA A 82 18.41 18.93 15.01
C ALA A 82 18.90 18.03 13.86
N THR A 83 19.85 17.12 14.14
CA THR A 83 20.32 16.14 13.16
C THR A 83 19.20 15.19 12.74
N ALA A 84 18.45 14.65 13.70
CA ALA A 84 17.30 13.79 13.41
C ALA A 84 16.22 14.53 12.60
N GLY A 85 15.94 15.79 12.93
CA GLY A 85 15.01 16.65 12.19
C GLY A 85 15.47 16.86 10.75
N TYR A 86 16.75 17.20 10.54
CA TYR A 86 17.32 17.35 9.20
C TYR A 86 17.19 16.06 8.37
N LEU A 87 17.55 14.91 8.94
CA LEU A 87 17.44 13.61 8.26
C LEU A 87 15.98 13.30 7.88
N TYR A 88 15.04 13.59 8.77
CA TYR A 88 13.61 13.40 8.51
C TYR A 88 13.11 14.30 7.38
N PHE A 89 13.43 15.60 7.40
CA PHE A 89 13.03 16.54 6.34
C PHE A 89 13.67 16.18 4.99
N HIS A 90 14.94 15.78 4.99
CA HIS A 90 15.63 15.34 3.79
C HIS A 90 14.93 14.12 3.18
N ALA A 91 14.69 13.07 3.99
CA ALA A 91 13.96 11.89 3.55
C ALA A 91 12.57 12.27 2.99
N GLN A 92 11.79 13.06 3.73
CA GLN A 92 10.45 13.46 3.30
C GLN A 92 10.46 14.22 1.97
N SER A 93 11.49 15.04 1.73
CA SER A 93 11.63 15.77 0.47
C SER A 93 11.85 14.82 -0.72
N GLU A 94 12.68 13.79 -0.58
CA GLU A 94 12.91 12.79 -1.64
C GLU A 94 11.64 11.98 -1.99
N TYR A 95 10.84 11.61 -0.99
CA TYR A 95 9.52 10.98 -1.22
C TYR A 95 8.58 11.93 -1.99
N SER A 96 8.59 13.22 -1.65
CA SER A 96 7.77 14.22 -2.34
C SER A 96 8.20 14.44 -3.80
N HIS A 97 9.50 14.41 -4.09
CA HIS A 97 10.03 14.49 -5.46
C HIS A 97 9.58 13.31 -6.31
N THR A 98 9.68 12.10 -5.76
CA THR A 98 9.18 10.86 -6.40
C THR A 98 7.70 11.00 -6.75
N ARG A 99 6.88 11.41 -5.78
CA ARG A 99 5.43 11.59 -5.96
C ARG A 99 5.11 12.59 -7.06
N GLN A 100 5.72 13.77 -7.02
CA GLN A 100 5.48 14.81 -8.03
C GLN A 100 5.91 14.36 -9.43
N SER A 101 7.01 13.61 -9.53
CA SER A 101 7.44 13.03 -10.81
C SER A 101 6.38 12.07 -11.37
N ASN A 102 5.85 11.17 -10.54
CA ASN A 102 4.86 10.20 -10.97
C ASN A 102 3.50 10.85 -11.28
N GLU A 103 3.06 11.83 -10.48
CA GLU A 103 1.85 12.60 -10.76
C GLU A 103 1.95 13.38 -12.08
N LYS A 104 3.15 13.89 -12.43
CA LYS A 104 3.38 14.52 -13.74
C LYS A 104 3.24 13.49 -14.86
N LEU A 105 3.81 12.29 -14.71
CA LEU A 105 3.68 11.23 -15.72
C LEU A 105 2.22 10.79 -15.91
N GLN A 106 1.43 10.68 -14.84
CA GLN A 106 0.00 10.39 -14.93
C GLN A 106 -0.76 11.49 -15.69
N LYS A 107 -0.41 12.77 -15.50
CA LYS A 107 -0.99 13.88 -16.26
C LYS A 107 -0.58 13.85 -17.73
N VAL A 108 0.70 13.57 -18.02
CA VAL A 108 1.22 13.43 -19.39
C VAL A 108 0.54 12.26 -20.12
N ALA A 109 0.33 11.15 -19.43
CA ALA A 109 -0.37 9.97 -19.96
C ALA A 109 -1.83 10.24 -20.35
N ASN A 110 -2.43 11.33 -19.85
CA ASN A 110 -3.83 11.71 -20.08
C ASN A 110 -4.76 10.50 -19.96
N VAL A 111 -4.66 9.79 -18.84
CA VAL A 111 -5.36 8.52 -18.62
C VAL A 111 -6.87 8.75 -18.65
N GLN A 112 -7.54 8.19 -19.66
CA GLN A 112 -8.99 8.24 -19.79
C GLN A 112 -9.54 6.83 -19.67
N VAL A 113 -10.62 6.65 -18.93
CA VAL A 113 -11.28 5.34 -18.89
C VAL A 113 -12.13 5.19 -20.15
N SER A 114 -11.91 4.10 -20.90
CA SER A 114 -12.71 3.76 -22.07
C SER A 114 -14.15 3.48 -21.65
N GLU A 115 -15.12 4.15 -22.28
CA GLU A 115 -16.55 3.90 -22.01
C GLU A 115 -17.01 2.51 -22.47
N ASP A 116 -16.30 1.90 -23.42
CA ASP A 116 -16.71 0.63 -24.04
C ASP A 116 -16.44 -0.58 -23.13
N ASN A 117 -15.25 -0.63 -22.53
CA ASN A 117 -14.75 -1.81 -21.81
C ASN A 117 -14.08 -1.47 -20.46
N GLY A 118 -14.04 -0.20 -20.06
CA GLY A 118 -13.41 0.24 -18.82
C GLY A 118 -11.87 0.19 -18.83
N ALA A 119 -11.22 -0.12 -19.96
CA ALA A 119 -9.77 -0.12 -20.07
C ALA A 119 -9.22 1.32 -20.06
N PRO A 120 -8.06 1.57 -19.42
CA PRO A 120 -7.43 2.88 -19.49
C PRO A 120 -6.87 3.12 -20.91
N LYS A 121 -7.25 4.25 -21.51
CA LYS A 121 -6.66 4.81 -22.73
C LYS A 121 -5.50 5.71 -22.31
N ILE A 122 -4.33 5.42 -22.88
CA ILE A 122 -3.06 6.03 -22.49
C ILE A 122 -2.45 6.72 -23.72
N ASP A 123 -2.03 7.97 -23.56
CA ASP A 123 -1.23 8.66 -24.58
C ASP A 123 0.23 8.20 -24.51
N PHE A 124 0.51 7.04 -25.12
CA PHE A 124 1.86 6.49 -25.19
C PHE A 124 2.83 7.36 -26.00
N ALA A 125 2.34 8.16 -26.96
CA ALA A 125 3.21 9.05 -27.72
C ALA A 125 3.76 10.17 -26.83
N ALA A 126 2.93 10.72 -25.94
CA ALA A 126 3.36 11.70 -24.94
C ALA A 126 4.34 11.11 -23.92
N LEU A 127 4.14 9.86 -23.50
CA LEU A 127 5.05 9.16 -22.59
C LEU A 127 6.39 8.81 -23.27
N GLU A 128 6.37 8.33 -24.51
CA GLU A 128 7.55 8.01 -25.31
C GLU A 128 8.41 9.26 -25.57
N ALA A 129 7.79 10.43 -25.69
CA ALA A 129 8.51 11.71 -25.79
C ALA A 129 9.27 12.08 -24.50
N VAL A 130 8.87 11.54 -23.34
CA VAL A 130 9.61 11.70 -22.07
C VAL A 130 10.71 10.64 -21.97
N ASN A 131 10.39 9.39 -22.27
CA ASN A 131 11.32 8.27 -22.21
C ASN A 131 10.86 7.12 -23.13
N ASP A 132 11.75 6.69 -24.04
CA ASP A 132 11.51 5.67 -25.07
C ASP A 132 11.55 4.22 -24.56
N ASP A 133 12.03 4.00 -23.33
CA ASP A 133 11.98 2.70 -22.65
C ASP A 133 10.57 2.34 -22.13
N ILE A 134 9.56 3.20 -22.33
CA ILE A 134 8.17 2.87 -22.00
C ILE A 134 7.70 1.64 -22.78
N VAL A 135 7.15 0.66 -22.07
CA VAL A 135 6.64 -0.59 -22.65
C VAL A 135 5.14 -0.78 -22.41
N GLY A 136 4.58 -0.17 -21.36
CA GLY A 136 3.15 -0.25 -21.10
C GLY A 136 2.70 0.58 -19.90
N TRP A 137 1.49 0.29 -19.44
CA TRP A 137 0.84 0.89 -18.28
C TRP A 137 0.20 -0.23 -17.45
N VAL A 138 0.33 -0.16 -16.13
CA VAL A 138 -0.35 -1.07 -15.21
C VAL A 138 -1.29 -0.27 -14.32
N ASP A 139 -2.52 -0.76 -14.18
CA ASP A 139 -3.56 -0.14 -13.35
C ASP A 139 -4.30 -1.23 -12.55
N VAL A 140 -4.30 -1.13 -11.23
CA VAL A 140 -5.03 -2.05 -10.34
C VAL A 140 -6.24 -1.31 -9.79
N VAL A 141 -7.41 -1.64 -10.34
CA VAL A 141 -8.67 -0.93 -10.07
C VAL A 141 -9.00 -1.01 -8.58
N GLY A 142 -9.34 0.14 -7.99
CA GLY A 142 -9.65 0.25 -6.56
C GLY A 142 -8.43 0.46 -5.66
N THR A 143 -7.25 0.70 -6.24
CA THR A 143 -6.03 1.05 -5.49
C THR A 143 -5.39 2.32 -6.07
N SER A 144 -4.34 2.83 -5.43
CA SER A 144 -3.51 3.91 -5.97
C SER A 144 -2.49 3.44 -7.03
N MET A 145 -2.47 2.14 -7.36
CA MET A 145 -1.51 1.59 -8.30
C MET A 145 -1.93 1.84 -9.74
N SER A 146 -1.46 2.95 -10.30
CA SER A 146 -1.65 3.31 -11.71
C SER A 146 -0.38 3.96 -12.22
N PHE A 147 0.45 3.21 -12.96
CA PHE A 147 1.82 3.62 -13.27
C PHE A 147 2.24 3.24 -14.70
N PRO A 148 3.08 4.07 -15.33
CA PRO A 148 3.81 3.67 -16.53
C PRO A 148 4.80 2.56 -16.20
N VAL A 149 4.98 1.63 -17.13
CA VAL A 149 5.89 0.49 -17.03
C VAL A 149 7.02 0.68 -18.03
N TYR A 150 8.25 0.77 -17.53
CA TYR A 150 9.46 0.90 -18.35
C TYR A 150 10.20 -0.43 -18.43
N GLN A 151 11.10 -0.57 -19.40
CA GLN A 151 12.04 -1.69 -19.42
C GLN A 151 13.43 -1.25 -19.82
N GLY A 152 14.33 -1.24 -18.85
CA GLY A 152 15.75 -0.94 -19.06
C GLY A 152 16.57 -2.18 -19.42
N LYS A 153 17.85 -1.95 -19.73
CA LYS A 153 18.82 -3.03 -20.04
C LYS A 153 19.08 -3.97 -18.85
N THR A 154 18.81 -3.51 -17.62
CA THR A 154 18.97 -4.29 -16.38
C THR A 154 17.83 -3.98 -15.42
N ASN A 155 17.56 -4.90 -14.47
CA ASN A 155 16.58 -4.66 -13.39
C ASN A 155 17.01 -3.57 -12.39
N ASN A 156 18.22 -3.00 -12.52
CA ASN A 156 18.68 -1.89 -11.68
C ASN A 156 18.41 -0.52 -12.33
N THR A 157 18.10 -0.47 -13.63
CA THR A 157 18.01 0.78 -14.39
C THR A 157 16.93 1.71 -13.84
N TYR A 158 15.73 1.19 -13.59
CA TYR A 158 14.58 1.96 -13.10
C TYR A 158 14.32 1.78 -11.61
N LEU A 159 15.24 1.13 -10.91
CA LEU A 159 15.11 0.86 -9.49
C LEU A 159 15.24 2.13 -8.66
N ARG A 160 16.20 3.02 -8.95
CA ARG A 160 16.38 4.28 -8.21
C ARG A 160 16.44 5.50 -9.13
N THR A 161 15.76 5.37 -10.28
CA THR A 161 15.83 6.33 -11.37
C THR A 161 14.42 6.67 -11.80
N SER A 162 14.13 7.96 -11.96
CA SER A 162 12.88 8.46 -12.54
C SER A 162 12.83 8.19 -14.04
N ALA A 163 11.68 8.45 -14.67
CA ALA A 163 11.55 8.38 -16.12
C ALA A 163 12.52 9.32 -16.86
N THR A 164 12.95 10.43 -16.26
CA THR A 164 13.88 11.39 -16.89
C THR A 164 15.36 11.08 -16.62
N GLY A 165 15.66 9.98 -15.92
CA GLY A 165 17.04 9.60 -15.59
C GLY A 165 17.57 10.17 -14.27
N GLU A 166 16.77 10.94 -13.54
CA GLU A 166 17.16 11.53 -12.26
C GLU A 166 17.03 10.53 -11.10
N TYR A 167 17.79 10.74 -10.02
CA TYR A 167 17.65 9.90 -8.82
C TYR A 167 16.24 10.02 -8.23
N SER A 168 15.63 8.88 -7.92
CA SER A 168 14.30 8.77 -7.31
C SER A 168 14.30 7.64 -6.30
N VAL A 169 13.90 7.93 -5.05
CA VAL A 169 13.81 6.91 -3.99
C VAL A 169 12.79 5.83 -4.35
N GLY A 170 11.70 6.21 -5.01
CA GLY A 170 10.70 5.25 -5.50
C GLY A 170 10.96 4.68 -6.88
N GLY A 171 12.03 5.08 -7.56
CA GLY A 171 12.34 4.66 -8.93
C GLY A 171 11.15 4.85 -9.87
N GLN A 172 10.94 3.85 -10.74
CA GLN A 172 9.75 3.67 -11.58
C GLN A 172 9.27 2.22 -11.50
N VAL A 173 8.06 1.97 -11.99
CA VAL A 173 7.58 0.60 -12.22
C VAL A 173 8.22 0.07 -13.50
N PHE A 174 8.75 -1.16 -13.47
CA PHE A 174 9.50 -1.71 -14.61
C PHE A 174 9.27 -3.19 -14.85
N LEU A 175 9.27 -3.59 -16.12
CA LEU A 175 9.25 -4.99 -16.57
C LEU A 175 10.66 -5.62 -16.41
N ASP A 176 10.75 -6.90 -16.07
CA ASP A 176 12.03 -7.62 -16.00
C ASP A 176 12.81 -7.48 -17.31
N CYS A 177 14.10 -7.18 -17.24
CA CYS A 177 14.95 -6.98 -18.41
C CYS A 177 15.06 -8.21 -19.33
N LYS A 178 14.74 -9.41 -18.83
CA LYS A 178 14.72 -10.65 -19.62
C LYS A 178 13.37 -10.95 -20.26
N ASN A 179 12.29 -10.29 -19.84
CA ASN A 179 11.00 -10.44 -20.49
C ASN A 179 11.00 -9.83 -21.89
N THR A 180 10.25 -10.43 -22.79
CA THR A 180 10.06 -9.93 -24.15
C THR A 180 9.18 -8.67 -24.14
N LYS A 181 9.67 -7.56 -24.73
CA LYS A 181 8.87 -6.34 -24.92
C LYS A 181 7.62 -6.63 -25.79
N PRO A 182 6.48 -5.99 -25.52
CA PRO A 182 6.25 -5.00 -24.47
C PRO A 182 5.93 -5.59 -23.09
N GLY A 183 5.71 -6.90 -22.99
CA GLY A 183 5.07 -7.57 -21.86
C GLY A 183 3.84 -8.34 -22.35
N MET A 184 3.39 -9.33 -21.58
CA MET A 184 2.34 -10.27 -21.98
C MET A 184 2.64 -11.04 -23.29
N VAL A 185 3.93 -11.24 -23.60
CA VAL A 185 4.40 -12.05 -24.74
C VAL A 185 4.90 -13.41 -24.26
N ASP A 186 5.70 -13.43 -23.19
CA ASP A 186 6.11 -14.67 -22.54
C ASP A 186 4.96 -15.21 -21.68
N ALA A 187 4.99 -16.50 -21.36
CA ALA A 187 4.00 -17.14 -20.48
C ALA A 187 3.91 -16.47 -19.10
N GLN A 188 5.00 -15.83 -18.65
CA GLN A 188 4.99 -15.00 -17.46
C GLN A 188 5.69 -13.66 -17.72
N SER A 189 5.03 -12.56 -17.37
CA SER A 189 5.60 -11.21 -17.39
C SER A 189 5.77 -10.65 -15.98
N LEU A 190 6.99 -10.30 -15.58
CA LEU A 190 7.30 -9.79 -14.24
C LEU A 190 7.41 -8.28 -14.25
N ILE A 191 6.54 -7.62 -13.49
CA ILE A 191 6.60 -6.18 -13.26
C ILE A 191 6.98 -5.91 -11.81
N TYR A 192 8.00 -5.09 -11.64
CA TYR A 192 8.56 -4.69 -10.37
C TYR A 192 8.15 -3.26 -10.02
N GLY A 193 7.87 -3.02 -8.75
CA GLY A 193 7.64 -1.68 -8.21
C GLY A 193 8.12 -1.59 -6.77
N HIS A 194 8.53 -0.41 -6.33
CA HIS A 194 8.92 -0.21 -4.94
C HIS A 194 7.75 -0.35 -3.98
N HIS A 195 8.04 -0.76 -2.75
CA HIS A 195 7.13 -0.66 -1.61
C HIS A 195 7.63 0.48 -0.73
N LEU A 196 7.05 1.67 -0.88
CA LEU A 196 7.45 2.85 -0.12
C LEU A 196 6.73 2.93 1.22
N ASN A 197 7.43 3.40 2.27
CA ASN A 197 6.89 3.53 3.63
C ASN A 197 5.75 4.55 3.76
N ASP A 198 5.59 5.43 2.77
CA ASP A 198 4.50 6.39 2.67
C ASP A 198 3.25 5.83 1.95
N GLY A 199 3.25 4.53 1.61
CA GLY A 199 2.11 3.85 0.98
C GLY A 199 2.02 4.04 -0.53
N GLN A 200 3.03 4.63 -1.17
CA GLN A 200 3.06 4.82 -2.62
C GLN A 200 3.59 3.60 -3.38
N MET A 201 3.53 3.68 -4.71
CA MET A 201 3.99 2.64 -5.63
C MET A 201 3.24 1.32 -5.41
N PHE A 202 3.93 0.20 -5.25
CA PHE A 202 3.33 -1.12 -5.02
C PHE A 202 3.11 -1.44 -3.54
N ALA A 203 3.23 -0.45 -2.64
CA ALA A 203 2.89 -0.63 -1.23
C ALA A 203 1.48 -1.20 -0.98
N PRO A 204 0.43 -0.86 -1.77
CA PRO A 204 -0.90 -1.45 -1.58
C PRO A 204 -0.97 -2.98 -1.72
N LEU A 205 0.04 -3.64 -2.33
CA LEU A 205 0.10 -5.11 -2.37
C LEU A 205 0.23 -5.74 -0.97
N ASP A 206 0.72 -5.00 0.03
CA ASP A 206 0.81 -5.47 1.41
C ASP A 206 -0.59 -5.73 2.02
N ASP A 207 -1.54 -4.85 1.72
CA ASP A 207 -2.93 -4.97 2.20
C ASP A 207 -3.68 -6.15 1.57
N LEU A 208 -3.27 -6.55 0.35
CA LEU A 208 -3.85 -7.68 -0.37
C LEU A 208 -3.41 -9.05 0.19
N LYS A 209 -2.49 -9.07 1.17
CA LYS A 209 -2.20 -10.30 1.93
C LYS A 209 -3.43 -10.81 2.70
N LYS A 210 -4.37 -9.92 3.02
CA LYS A 210 -5.65 -10.27 3.62
C LYS A 210 -6.62 -10.69 2.53
N GLN A 211 -7.14 -11.90 2.63
CA GLN A 211 -8.07 -12.49 1.65
C GLN A 211 -9.24 -11.55 1.30
N GLU A 212 -9.84 -10.89 2.29
CA GLU A 212 -10.95 -9.95 2.08
C GLU A 212 -10.59 -8.75 1.20
N ASN A 213 -9.35 -8.26 1.28
CA ASN A 213 -8.88 -7.16 0.44
C ASN A 213 -8.48 -7.65 -0.95
N PHE A 214 -7.83 -8.82 -1.02
CA PHE A 214 -7.54 -9.50 -2.28
C PHE A 214 -8.82 -9.69 -3.10
N ASP A 215 -9.89 -10.19 -2.47
CA ASP A 215 -11.17 -10.46 -3.13
C ASP A 215 -11.88 -9.20 -3.63
N LYS A 216 -11.54 -8.00 -3.14
CA LYS A 216 -12.09 -6.73 -3.65
C LYS A 216 -11.47 -6.30 -4.97
N VAL A 217 -10.25 -6.75 -5.27
CA VAL A 217 -9.57 -6.44 -6.53
C VAL A 217 -10.15 -7.35 -7.62
N LYS A 218 -11.03 -6.79 -8.45
CA LYS A 218 -11.69 -7.53 -9.53
C LYS A 218 -11.01 -7.37 -10.88
N THR A 219 -10.25 -6.30 -11.07
CA THR A 219 -9.66 -5.97 -12.36
C THR A 219 -8.27 -5.39 -12.17
N VAL A 220 -7.32 -5.94 -12.91
CA VAL A 220 -6.01 -5.37 -13.15
C VAL A 220 -5.90 -5.16 -14.66
N TRP A 221 -5.63 -3.94 -15.08
CA TRP A 221 -5.36 -3.62 -16.48
C TRP A 221 -3.86 -3.60 -16.72
N TYR A 222 -3.46 -4.21 -17.82
CA TYR A 222 -2.16 -3.96 -18.42
C TYR A 222 -2.35 -3.53 -19.87
N VAL A 223 -1.87 -2.34 -20.22
CA VAL A 223 -1.97 -1.79 -21.57
C VAL A 223 -0.57 -1.66 -22.13
N ASP A 224 -0.29 -2.32 -23.25
CA ASP A 224 1.02 -2.20 -23.88
C ASP A 224 1.16 -0.90 -24.68
N ARG A 225 2.40 -0.55 -25.06
CA ARG A 225 2.70 0.63 -25.88
C ARG A 225 1.99 0.69 -27.25
N ASN A 226 1.40 -0.42 -27.70
CA ASN A 226 0.62 -0.48 -28.93
C ASN A 226 -0.89 -0.30 -28.68
N ASN A 227 -1.28 0.12 -27.47
CA ASN A 227 -2.66 0.23 -27.00
C ASN A 227 -3.43 -1.10 -26.93
N LYS A 228 -2.74 -2.25 -26.89
CA LYS A 228 -3.39 -3.52 -26.59
C LYS A 228 -3.64 -3.62 -25.09
N ALA A 229 -4.92 -3.64 -24.70
CA ALA A 229 -5.34 -3.79 -23.32
C ALA A 229 -5.58 -5.26 -22.96
N TRP A 230 -5.03 -5.67 -21.83
CA TRP A 230 -5.27 -6.95 -21.19
C TRP A 230 -6.07 -6.73 -19.92
N GLU A 231 -7.26 -7.33 -19.87
CA GLU A 231 -8.07 -7.36 -18.66
C GLU A 231 -7.67 -8.59 -17.85
N LEU A 232 -7.08 -8.37 -16.67
CA LEU A 232 -6.62 -9.43 -15.79
C LEU A 232 -7.39 -9.43 -14.48
N GLU A 233 -7.29 -10.54 -13.75
CA GLU A 233 -7.78 -10.68 -12.39
C GLU A 233 -6.74 -11.37 -11.49
N PRO A 234 -6.69 -11.04 -10.18
CA PRO A 234 -5.78 -11.71 -9.25
C PRO A 234 -6.04 -13.22 -9.15
N LEU A 235 -4.99 -14.01 -9.37
CA LEU A 235 -4.98 -15.46 -9.19
C LEU A 235 -4.59 -15.83 -7.76
N LEU A 236 -3.44 -15.33 -7.32
CA LEU A 236 -2.88 -15.62 -6.00
C LEU A 236 -1.87 -14.54 -5.59
N LEU A 237 -1.61 -14.45 -4.29
CA LEU A 237 -0.57 -13.61 -3.71
C LEU A 237 0.24 -14.45 -2.71
N TYR A 238 1.56 -14.39 -2.81
CA TYR A 238 2.48 -15.04 -1.86
C TYR A 238 3.65 -14.12 -1.48
N ILE A 239 4.32 -14.46 -0.37
CA ILE A 239 5.42 -13.66 0.19
C ILE A 239 6.74 -14.41 0.12
N ILE A 240 7.73 -13.79 -0.51
CA ILE A 240 9.11 -14.29 -0.50
C ILE A 240 9.83 -13.65 0.69
N LYS A 241 10.33 -14.47 1.63
CA LYS A 241 11.03 -13.99 2.84
C LYS A 241 12.54 -13.79 2.65
N SER A 242 13.13 -14.36 1.59
CA SER A 242 14.53 -14.21 1.22
C SER A 242 14.69 -13.27 0.02
N ASP A 243 15.89 -12.71 -0.15
CA ASP A 243 16.18 -11.78 -1.25
C ASP A 243 16.19 -12.43 -2.63
N TYR A 244 16.10 -13.77 -2.66
CA TYR A 244 16.13 -14.61 -3.86
C TYR A 244 15.07 -15.72 -3.77
N ASP A 245 14.23 -15.79 -4.81
CA ASP A 245 13.48 -16.98 -5.22
C ASP A 245 13.81 -17.16 -6.70
N ASP A 246 14.81 -18.00 -7.00
CA ASP A 246 15.31 -18.22 -8.37
C ASP A 246 14.20 -18.69 -9.32
N ASP A 247 13.22 -19.42 -8.79
CA ASP A 247 12.11 -19.95 -9.56
C ASP A 247 11.23 -18.82 -10.12
N LEU A 248 11.12 -17.67 -9.43
CA LEU A 248 10.23 -16.58 -9.86
C LEU A 248 10.61 -16.02 -11.23
N ARG A 249 11.88 -16.02 -11.63
CA ARG A 249 12.34 -15.47 -12.93
C ARG A 249 12.36 -16.51 -14.06
N THR A 250 11.29 -17.29 -14.15
CA THR A 250 11.05 -18.25 -15.24
C THR A 250 9.98 -17.70 -16.17
N PHE A 251 10.32 -17.44 -17.43
CA PHE A 251 9.42 -16.73 -18.37
C PHE A 251 8.86 -17.65 -19.46
N THR A 252 9.63 -18.67 -19.83
CA THR A 252 9.32 -19.63 -20.90
C THR A 252 9.37 -21.05 -20.36
N PHE A 253 8.47 -21.90 -20.84
CA PHE A 253 8.29 -23.28 -20.38
C PHE A 253 8.28 -24.22 -21.59
N ALA A 254 8.70 -25.47 -21.43
CA ALA A 254 8.71 -26.42 -22.55
C ALA A 254 7.29 -26.87 -22.94
N SER A 255 6.34 -26.81 -21.99
CA SER A 255 4.94 -27.17 -22.20
C SER A 255 4.02 -26.42 -21.24
N ASN A 256 2.71 -26.44 -21.54
CA ASN A 256 1.69 -25.93 -20.62
C ASN A 256 1.67 -26.70 -19.29
N ASP A 257 1.94 -28.02 -19.31
CA ASP A 257 1.98 -28.82 -18.08
C ASP A 257 3.09 -28.35 -17.13
N GLU A 258 4.27 -28.02 -17.67
CA GLU A 258 5.37 -27.44 -16.87
C GLU A 258 5.01 -26.07 -16.32
N PHE A 259 4.36 -25.23 -17.13
CA PHE A 259 3.87 -23.93 -16.70
C PHE A 259 2.82 -24.06 -15.60
N HIS A 260 1.87 -24.98 -15.72
CA HIS A 260 0.84 -25.22 -14.71
C HIS A 260 1.42 -25.80 -13.42
N ALA A 261 2.40 -26.71 -13.53
CA ALA A 261 3.13 -27.20 -12.37
C ALA A 261 3.92 -26.08 -11.67
N TYR A 262 4.50 -25.16 -12.44
CA TYR A 262 5.15 -23.97 -11.94
C TYR A 262 4.19 -23.07 -11.14
N LEU A 263 3.02 -22.74 -11.71
CA LEU A 263 1.99 -21.98 -11.01
C LEU A 263 1.47 -22.71 -9.75
N GLY A 264 1.35 -24.04 -9.82
CA GLY A 264 0.98 -24.88 -8.68
C GLY A 264 1.96 -24.75 -7.50
N LYS A 265 3.27 -24.63 -7.76
CA LYS A 265 4.28 -24.37 -6.71
C LYS A 265 4.06 -23.02 -6.03
N MET A 266 3.68 -21.99 -6.79
CA MET A 266 3.35 -20.67 -6.22
C MET A 266 2.04 -20.70 -5.44
N LEU A 267 1.03 -21.43 -5.93
CA LEU A 267 -0.24 -21.61 -5.23
C LEU A 267 -0.07 -22.28 -3.87
N ALA A 268 0.86 -23.23 -3.74
CA ALA A 268 1.20 -23.85 -2.47
C ALA A 268 1.80 -22.86 -1.45
N LYS A 269 2.43 -21.77 -1.92
CA LYS A 269 3.01 -20.68 -1.10
C LYS A 269 2.01 -19.55 -0.81
N ALA A 270 0.83 -19.56 -1.42
CA ALA A 270 -0.10 -18.43 -1.40
C ALA A 270 -0.63 -18.10 0.00
N VAL A 271 -0.65 -16.81 0.33
CA VAL A 271 -1.28 -16.25 1.55
C VAL A 271 -2.69 -15.73 1.28
N ALA A 272 -2.98 -15.36 0.03
CA ALA A 272 -4.32 -15.06 -0.47
C ALA A 272 -4.46 -15.65 -1.87
N LYS A 273 -5.65 -16.11 -2.23
CA LYS A 273 -5.91 -16.75 -3.53
C LYS A 273 -7.38 -16.75 -3.90
N ARG A 274 -7.67 -16.80 -5.19
CA ARG A 274 -9.03 -17.12 -5.67
C ARG A 274 -9.43 -18.55 -5.26
N SER A 275 -10.71 -18.79 -5.07
CA SER A 275 -11.25 -20.09 -4.59
C SER A 275 -11.06 -21.23 -5.60
N ASP A 276 -11.12 -20.90 -6.89
CA ASP A 276 -11.01 -21.76 -8.07
C ASP A 276 -9.60 -21.75 -8.70
N ALA A 277 -8.57 -21.34 -7.94
CA ALA A 277 -7.22 -21.09 -8.47
C ALA A 277 -6.62 -22.28 -9.22
N GLN A 278 -6.79 -23.49 -8.69
CA GLN A 278 -6.26 -24.70 -9.32
C GLN A 278 -6.90 -25.00 -10.67
N GLN A 279 -8.21 -24.73 -10.80
CA GLN A 279 -8.94 -24.92 -12.06
C GLN A 279 -8.48 -23.90 -13.10
N VAL A 280 -8.34 -22.63 -12.69
CA VAL A 280 -7.86 -21.57 -13.57
C VAL A 280 -6.42 -21.80 -14.03
N ILE A 281 -5.55 -22.27 -13.14
CA ILE A 281 -4.18 -22.68 -13.50
C ILE A 281 -4.22 -23.70 -14.64
N GLY A 282 -5.12 -24.67 -14.61
CA GLY A 282 -5.23 -25.69 -15.66
C GLY A 282 -5.66 -25.19 -17.04
N GLY A 283 -6.18 -23.96 -17.15
CA GLY A 283 -6.65 -23.37 -18.41
C GLY A 283 -5.96 -22.08 -18.83
N THR A 284 -4.99 -21.60 -18.04
CA THR A 284 -4.25 -20.37 -18.35
C THR A 284 -2.99 -20.66 -19.15
N SER A 285 -2.62 -19.71 -20.01
CA SER A 285 -1.38 -19.73 -20.81
C SER A 285 -0.48 -18.54 -20.53
N HIS A 286 -1.00 -17.49 -19.88
CA HIS A 286 -0.24 -16.29 -19.53
C HIS A 286 -0.54 -15.83 -18.11
N VAL A 287 0.50 -15.34 -17.42
CA VAL A 287 0.36 -14.60 -16.16
C VAL A 287 1.13 -13.29 -16.20
N LEU A 288 0.56 -12.27 -15.57
CA LEU A 288 1.26 -11.04 -15.21
C LEU A 288 1.55 -11.08 -13.71
N THR A 289 2.81 -10.89 -13.33
CA THR A 289 3.25 -11.00 -11.95
C THR A 289 3.72 -9.63 -11.47
N LEU A 290 3.03 -9.06 -10.48
CA LEU A 290 3.41 -7.81 -9.82
C LEU A 290 4.23 -8.13 -8.56
N VAL A 291 5.42 -7.54 -8.46
CA VAL A 291 6.38 -7.83 -7.40
C VAL A 291 6.80 -6.54 -6.68
N THR A 292 6.68 -6.50 -5.36
CA THR A 292 7.34 -5.45 -4.59
C THR A 292 8.85 -5.71 -4.55
N CYS A 293 9.65 -4.71 -4.93
CA CYS A 293 11.09 -4.76 -4.72
C CYS A 293 11.40 -4.60 -3.23
N ASN A 294 12.15 -5.54 -2.64
CA ASN A 294 12.62 -5.43 -1.26
C ASN A 294 14.05 -4.88 -1.21
N TYR A 295 14.27 -3.84 -0.41
CA TYR A 295 15.58 -3.38 0.04
C TYR A 295 15.68 -3.20 1.57
N ASP A 296 14.60 -3.43 2.33
CA ASP A 296 14.56 -3.17 3.77
C ASP A 296 14.20 -4.44 4.57
N PHE A 297 15.06 -4.72 5.55
CA PHE A 297 15.05 -5.90 6.41
C PHE A 297 13.71 -6.06 7.15
N GLY A 298 12.92 -7.08 6.78
CA GLY A 298 11.89 -7.64 7.67
C GLY A 298 10.55 -8.04 7.02
N HIS A 299 10.16 -7.44 5.91
CA HIS A 299 8.77 -7.57 5.40
C HIS A 299 8.57 -8.54 4.23
N GLY A 300 9.67 -9.00 3.60
CA GLY A 300 9.64 -9.87 2.42
C GLY A 300 9.11 -9.15 1.16
N ARG A 301 9.12 -9.84 0.02
CA ARG A 301 8.55 -9.36 -1.25
C ARG A 301 7.14 -9.91 -1.42
N ALA A 302 6.17 -9.04 -1.66
CA ALA A 302 4.83 -9.44 -2.06
C ALA A 302 4.85 -9.72 -3.57
N VAL A 303 4.33 -10.89 -3.94
CA VAL A 303 4.26 -11.36 -5.32
C VAL A 303 2.81 -11.70 -5.61
N MET A 304 2.17 -10.91 -6.46
CA MET A 304 0.79 -11.13 -6.89
C MET A 304 0.79 -11.57 -8.34
N LEU A 305 0.21 -12.74 -8.60
CA LEU A 305 0.00 -13.26 -9.95
C LEU A 305 -1.42 -12.88 -10.40
N CYS A 306 -1.53 -12.42 -11.63
CA CYS A 306 -2.77 -12.09 -12.29
C CYS A 306 -2.87 -12.90 -13.59
N VAL A 307 -4.09 -13.32 -13.93
CA VAL A 307 -4.39 -14.09 -15.14
C VAL A 307 -5.33 -13.29 -16.04
N PRO A 308 -5.25 -13.42 -17.37
CA PRO A 308 -6.25 -12.85 -18.27
C PRO A 308 -7.65 -13.36 -17.92
N LYS A 309 -8.62 -12.45 -17.75
CA LYS A 309 -10.01 -12.83 -17.41
C LYS A 309 -10.63 -13.76 -18.45
N SER A 310 -10.29 -13.58 -19.72
CA SER A 310 -10.75 -14.45 -20.80
C SER A 310 -10.31 -15.91 -20.60
N GLU A 311 -9.08 -16.13 -20.13
CA GLU A 311 -8.55 -17.47 -19.87
C GLU A 311 -9.17 -18.07 -18.61
N ALA A 312 -9.31 -17.27 -17.54
CA ALA A 312 -9.94 -17.72 -16.31
C ALA A 312 -11.42 -18.09 -16.50
N ALA A 313 -12.17 -17.31 -17.29
CA ALA A 313 -13.55 -17.58 -17.62
C ALA A 313 -13.70 -18.84 -18.50
N ALA A 314 -12.78 -19.05 -19.44
CA ALA A 314 -12.75 -20.27 -20.25
C ALA A 314 -12.44 -21.51 -19.40
N ALA A 315 -11.48 -21.43 -18.48
CA ALA A 315 -11.10 -22.51 -17.57
C ALA A 315 -12.23 -22.92 -16.60
N THR A 316 -13.07 -21.95 -16.19
CA THR A 316 -14.17 -22.16 -15.23
C THR A 316 -15.52 -22.44 -15.86
N GLY A 317 -15.62 -22.33 -17.20
CA GLY A 317 -16.90 -22.49 -17.92
C GLY A 317 -17.85 -21.31 -17.78
N ALA A 318 -17.41 -20.16 -17.26
CA ALA A 318 -18.24 -18.98 -17.02
C ALA A 318 -18.74 -18.31 -18.31
N GLN A 319 -18.06 -18.49 -19.45
CA GLN A 319 -18.52 -17.96 -20.75
C GLN A 319 -19.82 -18.59 -21.28
N ALA A 320 -20.25 -19.74 -20.74
CA ALA A 320 -21.45 -20.42 -21.23
C ALA A 320 -22.77 -19.89 -20.61
N GLN A 321 -22.72 -19.07 -19.56
CA GLN A 321 -23.94 -18.66 -18.84
C GLN A 321 -24.54 -17.33 -19.33
N ASP A 322 -23.73 -16.38 -19.80
CA ASP A 322 -24.23 -15.07 -20.28
C ASP A 322 -24.87 -15.10 -21.67
N ALA A 323 -24.65 -16.15 -22.47
CA ALA A 323 -25.28 -16.32 -23.78
C ALA A 323 -26.66 -17.02 -23.71
N SER A 324 -27.05 -17.57 -22.56
CA SER A 324 -28.27 -18.38 -22.42
C SER A 324 -29.51 -17.60 -21.96
N THR A 325 -29.35 -16.36 -21.48
CA THR A 325 -30.44 -15.52 -20.95
C THR A 325 -31.04 -14.55 -21.98
N SER A 326 -30.53 -14.47 -23.21
CA SER A 326 -31.08 -13.64 -24.29
C SER A 326 -31.91 -14.41 -25.34
N GLY A 327 -32.08 -15.72 -25.20
CA GLY A 327 -32.65 -16.60 -26.24
C GLY A 327 -33.98 -17.29 -25.91
N ALA A 328 -34.69 -16.93 -24.84
CA ALA A 328 -35.95 -17.58 -24.47
C ALA A 328 -37.11 -16.57 -24.41
N THR A 329 -37.66 -16.22 -25.57
CA THR A 329 -39.05 -15.77 -25.66
C THR A 329 -39.70 -16.44 -26.87
N SER A 330 -40.07 -17.71 -26.68
CA SER A 330 -41.08 -18.37 -27.51
C SER A 330 -42.47 -17.96 -27.02
N GLY A 331 -43.26 -17.42 -27.93
CA GLY A 331 -44.69 -17.15 -27.74
C GLY A 331 -45.44 -17.60 -28.98
N THR A 332 -45.83 -18.87 -29.00
CA THR A 332 -46.69 -19.48 -30.03
C THR A 332 -48.17 -19.37 -29.60
N THR A 333 -49.07 -19.38 -30.60
CA THR A 333 -50.54 -19.69 -30.57
C THR A 333 -51.47 -18.50 -30.23
N ASN A 334 -52.65 -18.26 -30.84
CA ASN A 334 -53.65 -18.96 -31.67
C ASN A 334 -54.30 -17.89 -32.60
N GLY A 335 -54.91 -18.11 -33.77
CA GLY A 335 -55.85 -19.15 -34.20
C GLY A 335 -57.22 -18.50 -34.52
N SER A 336 -57.58 -18.45 -35.82
CA SER A 336 -58.92 -18.31 -36.46
C SER A 336 -58.86 -17.37 -37.66
#